data_AF-A0A6G3XV61-F1
#
_entry.id   AF-A0A6G3XV61-F1
#
_cell.length_a   1.000
_cell.length_b   1.000
_cell.length_c   1.000
_cell.angle_alpha   90.00
_cell.angle_beta   90.00
_cell.angle_gamma   90.00
#
_symmetry.space_group_name_H-M   'P 1'
#
loop_
_entity.id
_entity.type
_entity.pdbx_description
1 polymer ?
#
loop_
_entity_poly.entity_id
_entity_poly.type
_entity_poly.pdbx_seq_one_letter_code
_entity_poly.pdbx_strand_id
1 'polypeptide(L)'
;QAREELIERTVESLVGAHRATVHLYNATAPTFRRVVFRGSRDEVKQIAVDGTRLVMEYAEKILGPETIFGYQYSPEIFTDTELD
;
A
#
# COMPACT_ATOMS: atom_id res chain seq x y z
N GLN A 1 0.11 1.69 7.40
CA GLN A 1 -0.66 2.72 6.68
C GLN A 1 -1.64 2.15 5.65
N ALA A 2 -1.60 0.84 5.37
CA ALA A 2 -2.61 0.16 4.56
C ALA A 2 -3.96 -0.01 5.29
N ARG A 3 -4.59 1.10 5.69
CA ARG A 3 -5.95 1.09 6.23
C ARG A 3 -6.92 1.33 5.08
N GLU A 4 -7.98 0.54 5.03
CA GLU A 4 -8.95 0.54 3.94
C GLU A 4 -9.56 1.92 3.70
N GLU A 5 -9.99 2.61 4.76
CA GLU A 5 -10.62 3.93 4.67
C GLU A 5 -9.67 5.01 4.11
N LEU A 6 -8.35 4.83 4.29
CA LEU A 6 -7.36 5.74 3.73
C LEU A 6 -7.06 5.39 2.27
N ILE A 7 -7.04 4.11 1.93
CA ILE A 7 -6.84 3.64 0.56
C ILE A 7 -7.99 4.10 -0.33
N GLU A 8 -9.24 3.86 0.09
CA GLU A 8 -10.44 4.28 -0.63
C GLU A 8 -10.39 5.79 -0.90
N ARG A 9 -10.24 6.60 0.15
CA ARG A 9 -10.14 8.07 0.03
C ARG A 9 -8.98 8.53 -0.85
N THR A 10 -7.87 7.79 -0.85
CA THR A 10 -6.73 8.10 -1.72
C THR A 10 -7.09 7.84 -3.17
N VAL A 11 -7.74 6.73 -3.48
CA VAL A 11 -8.18 6.42 -4.86
C VAL A 11 -9.28 7.38 -5.32
N GLU A 12 -10.26 7.70 -4.47
CA GLU A 12 -11.30 8.70 -4.75
C GLU A 12 -10.71 10.05 -5.17
N SER A 13 -9.60 10.46 -4.54
CA SER A 13 -8.93 11.72 -4.88
C SER A 13 -8.33 11.76 -6.29
N LEU A 14 -8.23 10.61 -6.98
CA LEU A 14 -7.68 10.48 -8.32
C LEU A 14 -8.74 10.54 -9.43
N VAL A 15 -10.03 10.63 -9.09
CA VAL A 15 -11.11 10.72 -10.10
C VAL A 15 -10.88 11.93 -11.01
N GLY A 16 -10.81 11.69 -12.32
CA GLY A 16 -10.54 12.71 -13.34
C GLY A 16 -9.06 12.89 -13.68
N ALA A 17 -8.13 12.20 -13.00
CA ALA A 17 -6.72 12.20 -13.37
C ALA A 17 -6.47 11.33 -14.62
N HIS A 18 -5.82 11.88 -15.65
CA HIS A 18 -5.47 11.09 -16.86
C HIS A 18 -4.41 10.00 -16.57
N ARG A 19 -3.49 10.26 -15.64
CA ARG A 19 -2.48 9.30 -15.18
C ARG A 19 -2.27 9.50 -13.69
N ALA A 20 -2.30 8.42 -12.93
CA ALA A 20 -2.05 8.47 -11.49
C ALA A 20 -1.30 7.23 -11.02
N THR A 21 -0.56 7.34 -9.93
CA THR A 21 0.11 6.21 -9.29
C THR A 21 -0.19 6.23 -7.80
N VAL A 22 -0.75 5.13 -7.29
CA VAL A 22 -0.89 4.95 -5.84
C VAL A 22 0.39 4.30 -5.31
N HIS A 23 1.01 4.95 -4.35
CA HIS A 23 2.19 4.44 -3.65
C HIS A 23 1.79 3.96 -2.25
N LEU A 24 1.79 2.64 -2.07
CA LEU A 24 1.53 2.00 -0.79
C LEU A 24 2.84 1.71 -0.06
N TYR A 25 2.86 1.90 1.25
CA TYR A 25 4.01 1.54 2.07
C TYR A 25 3.63 1.07 3.48
N ASN A 26 4.52 0.28 4.06
CA ASN A 26 4.53 -0.06 5.48
C ASN A 26 5.96 -0.36 5.93
N ALA A 27 6.31 0.04 7.15
CA ALA A 27 7.62 -0.26 7.72
C ALA A 27 7.83 -1.77 7.86
N THR A 28 8.93 -2.27 7.30
CA THR A 28 9.27 -3.70 7.29
C THR A 28 10.43 -4.06 8.20
N ALA A 29 11.20 -3.08 8.69
CA ALA A 29 12.39 -3.33 9.52
C ALA A 29 12.05 -4.10 10.83
N PRO A 30 12.94 -4.99 11.32
CA PRO A 30 12.69 -5.84 12.50
C PRO A 30 12.29 -5.06 13.74
N THR A 31 12.88 -3.89 13.95
CA THR A 31 12.55 -3.01 15.07
C THR A 31 11.10 -2.54 15.01
N PHE A 32 10.60 -2.17 13.83
CA PHE A 32 9.20 -1.77 13.65
C PHE A 32 8.25 -2.96 13.81
N ARG A 33 8.60 -4.13 13.25
CA ARG A 33 7.80 -5.35 13.44
C ARG A 33 7.62 -5.68 14.92
N ARG A 34 8.70 -5.62 15.71
CA ARG A 34 8.70 -5.94 17.14
C ARG A 34 8.04 -4.86 18.01
N VAL A 35 8.33 -3.58 17.78
CA VAL A 35 8.00 -2.50 18.72
C VAL A 35 6.71 -1.77 18.33
N VAL A 36 6.49 -1.55 17.03
CA VAL A 36 5.35 -0.77 16.52
C VAL A 36 4.18 -1.69 16.19
N PHE A 37 4.40 -2.65 15.28
CA PHE A 37 3.34 -3.56 14.83
C PHE A 37 3.09 -4.70 15.81
N ARG A 38 4.09 -5.06 16.63
CA ARG A 38 4.08 -6.21 17.54
C ARG A 38 3.63 -7.50 16.82
N GLY A 39 4.10 -7.68 15.60
CA GLY A 39 3.72 -8.77 14.71
C GLY A 39 4.93 -9.50 14.15
N SER A 40 4.68 -10.72 13.69
CA SER A 40 5.61 -11.54 12.92
C SER A 40 5.91 -10.93 11.54
N ARG A 41 6.94 -11.47 10.88
CA ARG A 41 7.28 -11.10 9.51
C ARG A 41 6.11 -11.37 8.54
N ASP A 42 5.43 -12.50 8.70
CA ASP A 42 4.30 -12.88 7.86
C ASP A 42 3.08 -11.97 8.07
N GLU A 43 2.76 -11.63 9.32
CA GLU A 43 1.67 -10.69 9.61
C GLU A 43 1.96 -9.30 9.01
N VAL A 44 3.18 -8.80 9.14
CA VAL A 44 3.56 -7.49 8.57
C VAL A 44 3.60 -7.52 7.04
N LYS A 45 3.99 -8.64 6.43
CA LYS A 45 3.88 -8.86 4.99
C LYS A 45 2.42 -8.89 4.55
N GLN A 46 1.54 -9.52 5.33
CA GLN A 46 0.12 -9.62 5.01
C GLN A 46 -0.55 -8.25 4.94
N ILE A 47 -0.13 -7.30 5.79
CA ILE A 47 -0.58 -5.89 5.71
C ILE A 47 -0.30 -5.29 4.32
N ALA A 48 0.90 -5.52 3.76
CA ALA A 48 1.25 -5.03 2.43
C ALA A 48 0.42 -5.69 1.33
N VAL A 49 0.23 -7.01 1.44
CA VAL A 49 -0.53 -7.80 0.47
C VAL A 49 -2.01 -7.38 0.47
N ASP A 50 -2.63 -7.26 1.64
CA ASP A 50 -4.03 -6.86 1.77
C ASP A 50 -4.23 -5.41 1.33
N GLY A 51 -3.33 -4.51 1.71
CA GLY A 51 -3.35 -3.14 1.21
C GLY A 51 -3.22 -3.07 -0.32
N THR A 52 -2.37 -3.90 -0.93
CA THR A 52 -2.24 -3.98 -2.39
C THR A 52 -3.55 -4.43 -3.03
N ARG A 53 -4.20 -5.46 -2.48
CA ARG A 53 -5.50 -5.93 -2.97
C ARG A 53 -6.55 -4.83 -2.93
N LEU A 54 -6.64 -4.11 -1.81
CA LEU A 54 -7.56 -2.98 -1.66
C LEU A 54 -7.26 -1.86 -2.66
N VAL A 55 -5.99 -1.50 -2.87
CA VAL A 55 -5.62 -0.49 -3.87
C VAL A 55 -6.09 -0.90 -5.26
N MET A 56 -5.87 -2.15 -5.66
CA MET A 56 -6.29 -2.65 -6.97
C MET A 56 -7.82 -2.69 -7.09
N GLU A 57 -8.50 -3.17 -6.05
CA GLU A 57 -9.96 -3.26 -5.98
C GLU A 57 -10.62 -1.88 -6.11
N TYR A 58 -10.16 -0.90 -5.33
CA TYR A 58 -10.71 0.46 -5.40
C TYR A 58 -10.34 1.16 -6.70
N ALA A 59 -9.11 0.97 -7.21
CA ALA A 59 -8.72 1.53 -8.49
C ALA A 59 -9.63 1.03 -9.62
N GLU A 60 -9.93 -0.27 -9.66
CA GLU A 60 -10.84 -0.86 -10.65
C GLU A 60 -12.29 -0.38 -10.48
N LYS A 61 -12.76 -0.23 -9.23
CA LYS A 61 -14.14 0.20 -8.95
C LYS A 61 -14.38 1.69 -9.19
N ILE A 62 -13.40 2.54 -8.91
CA ILE A 62 -13.58 4.00 -8.82
C ILE A 62 -13.04 4.73 -10.05
N LEU A 63 -11.90 4.29 -10.61
CA LEU A 63 -11.26 5.01 -11.71
C LEU A 63 -11.89 4.62 -13.06
N GLY A 64 -12.15 5.63 -13.88
CA GLY A 64 -12.67 5.41 -15.22
C GLY A 64 -11.63 4.85 -16.19
N PRO A 65 -12.07 4.27 -17.33
CA PRO A 65 -11.20 3.64 -18.33
C PRO A 65 -10.17 4.59 -18.96
N GLU A 66 -10.40 5.90 -18.90
CA GLU A 66 -9.49 6.95 -19.33
C GLU A 66 -8.27 7.16 -18.41
N THR A 67 -8.32 6.64 -17.18
CA THR A 67 -7.24 6.79 -16.21
C THR A 67 -6.18 5.72 -16.41
N ILE A 68 -4.95 6.12 -16.74
CA ILE A 68 -3.81 5.19 -16.76
C ILE A 68 -3.29 5.06 -15.32
N PHE A 69 -3.66 3.95 -14.69
CA PHE A 69 -3.29 3.65 -13.32
C PHE A 69 -1.92 2.97 -13.20
N GLY A 70 -1.12 3.45 -12.25
CA GLY A 70 0.13 2.84 -11.82
C GLY A 70 0.09 2.46 -10.35
N TYR A 71 0.94 1.51 -9.97
CA TYR A 71 1.08 1.06 -8.59
C TYR A 71 2.55 1.06 -8.18
N GLN A 72 2.82 1.49 -6.96
CA GLN A 72 4.14 1.41 -6.34
C GLN A 72 4.02 0.85 -4.93
N TYR A 73 4.98 0.03 -4.54
CA TYR A 73 5.12 -0.47 -3.19
C TYR A 73 6.50 -0.12 -2.63
N SER A 74 6.57 0.30 -1.37
CA SER A 74 7.84 0.42 -0.65
C SER A 74 7.84 -0.36 0.66
N PRO A 75 8.82 -1.27 0.86
CA PRO A 75 9.17 -1.74 2.19
C PRO A 75 9.85 -0.60 2.95
N GLU A 76 9.08 0.17 3.71
CA GLU A 76 9.59 1.35 4.40
C GLU A 76 10.64 0.95 5.45
N ILE A 77 11.68 1.78 5.60
CA ILE A 77 12.91 1.47 6.37
C ILE A 77 13.70 0.30 5.76
N PHE A 78 13.69 0.19 4.43
CA PHE A 78 14.39 -0.86 3.67
C PHE A 78 15.86 -1.07 4.07
N THR A 79 16.60 0.00 4.40
CA THR A 79 18.02 -0.09 4.76
C THR A 79 18.28 -0.94 6.00
N ASP A 80 17.29 -1.05 6.90
CA ASP A 80 17.36 -1.86 8.11
C ASP A 80 16.44 -3.09 8.04
N THR A 81 15.90 -3.41 6.86
CA THR A 81 15.09 -4.60 6.61
C THR A 81 15.97 -5.71 6.05
N GLU A 82 15.72 -6.96 6.47
CA GLU A 82 16.37 -8.12 5.87
C GLU A 82 16.08 -8.20 4.36
N LEU A 83 17.08 -8.63 3.57
CA LEU A 83 16.97 -8.63 2.09
C LEU A 83 16.18 -9.82 1.55
N ASP A 84 16.07 -10.90 2.32
CA ASP A 84 15.33 -12.11 1.97
C ASP A 84 13.82 -11.94 2.18
#